data_AF-A0A915DQV0-F1
#
_entry.id   AF-A0A915DQV0-F1
#
_cell.length_a   1.000
_cell.length_b   1.000
_cell.length_c   1.000
_cell.angle_alpha   90.00
_cell.angle_beta   90.00
_cell.angle_gamma   90.00
#
_symmetry.space_group_name_H-M   'P 1'
#
loop_
_entity.id
_entity.type
_entity.pdbx_description
1 polymer ?
#
loop_
_entity_poly.entity_id
_entity_poly.type
_entity_poly.pdbx_seq_one_letter_code
_entity_poly.pdbx_strand_id
1 'polypeptide(L)'
;MLGSYKFFLLNIMLTSYVLDVYLSIILIPFPLLPLAGYCTLGLMRFAGIFWGGIIGIMLMIIFLGMCGASIIIACMYRLAAIYNWQRNMVTSKAVTIYVLFHLLLTSPLLAIGAFVIAGVMDQESIQRLIFEQNPGVRQVGTANLCVYAPLENNVLMKLAVCVAMVILLIIGAIGVTMLAIGVISLGQRKRIMSRKSFKMHQQLIMSLVLQMCVPFITLFVPFSMVAVCLFLQLPYVKNSAQIMSCMACSHSYLNAIVMIICTRPYRDVLLKWVKKATELVFRCKKVQPDKVKTAEVNTIFSSRLSVDPIIASSPLRKVSCLL
;
A
#
# COMPACT_ATOMS: atom_id res chain seq x y z
N MET A 1 -6.45 28.81 8.11
CA MET A 1 -6.31 27.94 6.91
C MET A 1 -5.47 26.69 7.13
N LEU A 2 -4.23 26.75 7.66
CA LEU A 2 -3.36 25.57 7.80
C LEU A 2 -3.70 24.66 9.00
N GLY A 3 -4.21 25.20 10.11
CA GLY A 3 -4.42 24.44 11.35
C GLY A 3 -5.29 23.21 11.16
N SER A 4 -6.50 23.40 10.61
CA SER A 4 -7.47 22.31 10.42
C SER A 4 -7.09 21.34 9.30
N TYR A 5 -6.39 21.79 8.26
CA TYR A 5 -5.99 20.94 7.14
C TYR A 5 -4.96 19.86 7.54
N LYS A 6 -4.14 20.14 8.55
CA LYS A 6 -3.19 19.17 9.11
C LYS A 6 -3.91 17.93 9.66
N PHE A 7 -5.11 18.09 10.23
CA PHE A 7 -5.89 16.95 10.74
C PHE A 7 -6.43 16.07 9.61
N PHE A 8 -6.85 16.66 8.49
CA PHE A 8 -7.28 15.87 7.32
C PHE A 8 -6.12 15.10 6.68
N LEU A 9 -4.94 15.73 6.56
CA LEU A 9 -3.74 15.05 6.11
C LEU A 9 -3.32 13.93 7.07
N LEU A 10 -3.34 14.19 8.38
CA LEU A 10 -3.05 13.19 9.40
C LEU A 10 -4.04 12.02 9.34
N ASN A 11 -5.31 12.31 9.12
CA ASN A 11 -6.34 11.28 8.97
C ASN A 11 -6.10 10.39 7.74
N ILE A 12 -5.75 10.97 6.59
CA ILE A 12 -5.36 10.19 5.40
C ILE A 12 -4.14 9.31 5.72
N MET A 13 -3.11 9.88 6.35
CA MET A 13 -1.90 9.14 6.71
C MET A 13 -2.20 7.98 7.66
N LEU A 14 -2.98 8.24 8.73
CA LEU A 14 -3.30 7.25 9.75
C LEU A 14 -4.15 6.13 9.18
N THR A 15 -5.18 6.46 8.38
CA THR A 15 -6.04 5.45 7.75
C THR A 15 -5.26 4.58 6.77
N SER A 16 -4.41 5.19 5.93
CA SER A 16 -3.53 4.43 5.03
C SER A 16 -2.54 3.54 5.79
N TYR A 17 -1.93 4.06 6.85
CA TYR A 17 -0.99 3.29 7.68
C TYR A 17 -1.68 2.09 8.35
N VAL A 18 -2.86 2.28 8.92
CA VAL A 18 -3.63 1.19 9.54
C VAL A 18 -4.00 0.13 8.51
N LEU A 19 -4.43 0.53 7.30
CA LEU A 19 -4.70 -0.41 6.21
C LEU A 19 -3.45 -1.19 5.82
N ASP A 20 -2.30 -0.53 5.64
CA ASP A 20 -1.04 -1.18 5.25
C ASP A 20 -0.57 -2.19 6.31
N VAL A 21 -0.61 -1.83 7.59
CA VAL A 21 -0.30 -2.75 8.70
C VAL A 21 -1.25 -3.94 8.70
N TYR A 22 -2.54 -3.69 8.48
CA TYR A 22 -3.54 -4.74 8.44
C TYR A 22 -3.31 -5.72 7.29
N LEU A 23 -3.03 -5.20 6.08
CA LEU A 23 -2.76 -6.02 4.90
C LEU A 23 -1.42 -6.75 4.96
N SER A 24 -0.41 -6.19 5.64
CA SER A 24 0.96 -6.74 5.62
C SER A 24 1.28 -7.69 6.77
N ILE A 25 0.58 -7.59 7.90
CA ILE A 25 0.87 -8.38 9.11
C ILE A 25 -0.35 -9.19 9.54
N ILE A 26 -1.53 -8.56 9.56
CA ILE A 26 -2.71 -9.14 10.20
C ILE A 26 -3.43 -10.10 9.26
N LEU A 27 -3.82 -9.67 8.06
CA LEU A 27 -4.62 -10.47 7.14
C LEU A 27 -3.78 -11.16 6.06
N ILE A 28 -2.86 -10.45 5.40
CA ILE A 28 -2.12 -10.92 4.20
C ILE A 28 -3.01 -11.78 3.28
N PRO A 29 -3.95 -11.15 2.55
CA PRO A 29 -4.89 -11.87 1.70
C PRO A 29 -4.18 -12.42 0.46
N PHE A 30 -4.28 -13.73 0.26
CA PHE A 30 -3.78 -14.44 -0.92
C PHE A 30 -4.95 -14.92 -1.78
N PRO A 31 -5.29 -14.22 -2.88
CA PRO A 31 -6.42 -14.60 -3.73
C PRO A 31 -6.17 -15.94 -4.44
N LEU A 32 -7.15 -16.84 -4.40
CA LEU A 32 -7.06 -18.21 -4.93
C LEU A 32 -7.62 -18.35 -6.36
N LEU A 33 -7.23 -17.48 -7.29
CA LEU A 33 -7.83 -17.47 -8.63
C LEU A 33 -7.37 -18.65 -9.51
N PRO A 34 -8.23 -19.24 -10.37
CA PRO A 34 -9.57 -18.77 -10.78
C PRO A 34 -10.70 -19.12 -9.81
N LEU A 35 -10.40 -19.89 -8.76
CA LEU A 35 -11.38 -20.17 -7.72
C LEU A 35 -11.72 -18.85 -7.01
N ALA A 36 -12.99 -18.50 -6.93
CA ALA A 36 -13.38 -17.33 -6.16
C ALA A 36 -13.18 -17.66 -4.68
N GLY A 37 -12.12 -17.11 -4.09
CA GLY A 37 -11.72 -17.37 -2.72
C GLY A 37 -10.38 -16.72 -2.40
N TYR A 38 -9.99 -16.77 -1.14
CA TYR A 38 -8.69 -16.30 -0.69
C TYR A 38 -8.22 -17.10 0.53
N CYS A 39 -6.91 -17.14 0.73
CA CYS A 39 -6.31 -17.60 1.97
C CYS A 39 -5.76 -16.42 2.76
N THR A 40 -5.81 -16.48 4.09
CA THR A 40 -5.07 -15.54 4.95
C THR A 40 -3.73 -16.17 5.33
N LEU A 41 -2.65 -15.44 5.04
CA LEU A 41 -1.28 -15.82 5.40
C LEU A 41 -0.78 -15.10 6.67
N GLY A 42 -1.51 -14.08 7.13
CA GLY A 42 -1.15 -13.26 8.30
C GLY A 42 -1.53 -13.89 9.63
N LEU A 43 -1.48 -13.08 10.70
CA LEU A 43 -1.85 -13.50 12.07
C LEU A 43 -3.29 -14.03 12.17
N MET A 44 -4.20 -13.53 11.33
CA MET A 44 -5.60 -13.96 11.31
C MET A 44 -5.78 -15.43 10.93
N ARG A 45 -4.78 -16.09 10.32
CA ARG A 45 -4.83 -17.53 10.02
C ARG A 45 -5.07 -18.40 11.25
N PHE A 46 -4.70 -17.93 12.44
CA PHE A 46 -4.83 -18.68 13.69
C PHE A 46 -6.21 -18.52 14.36
N ALA A 47 -7.06 -17.63 13.86
CA ALA A 47 -8.36 -17.32 14.47
C ALA A 47 -9.53 -18.17 13.92
N GLY A 48 -9.25 -19.15 13.06
CA GLY A 48 -10.27 -20.02 12.44
C GLY A 48 -11.11 -19.32 11.35
N ILE A 49 -11.94 -20.08 10.64
CA ILE A 49 -12.60 -19.63 9.39
C ILE A 49 -13.48 -18.40 9.62
N PHE A 50 -14.24 -18.39 10.70
CA PHE A 50 -15.16 -17.30 11.01
C PHE A 50 -14.42 -15.99 11.34
N TRP A 51 -13.56 -15.99 12.36
CA TRP A 51 -12.88 -14.76 12.80
C TRP A 51 -11.71 -14.37 11.90
N GLY A 52 -10.88 -15.34 11.52
CA GLY A 52 -9.69 -15.11 10.73
C GLY A 52 -9.97 -14.88 9.25
N GLY A 53 -10.93 -15.64 8.71
CA GLY A 53 -11.39 -15.51 7.35
C GLY A 53 -12.44 -14.42 7.25
N ILE A 54 -13.69 -14.76 7.56
CA ILE A 54 -14.87 -13.91 7.25
C ILE A 54 -14.75 -12.52 7.88
N ILE A 55 -14.53 -12.43 9.19
CA ILE A 55 -14.36 -11.13 9.85
C ILE A 55 -13.09 -10.42 9.36
N GLY A 56 -12.03 -11.19 9.09
CA GLY A 56 -10.77 -10.70 8.53
C GLY A 56 -10.96 -9.91 7.22
N ILE A 57 -11.66 -10.48 6.23
CA ILE A 57 -11.92 -9.81 4.96
C ILE A 57 -12.92 -8.66 5.09
N MET A 58 -13.89 -8.76 5.99
CA MET A 58 -14.83 -7.66 6.25
C MET A 58 -14.10 -6.43 6.80
N LEU A 59 -13.21 -6.62 7.76
CA LEU A 59 -12.37 -5.53 8.29
C LEU A 59 -11.47 -4.93 7.21
N MET A 60 -10.93 -5.75 6.30
CA MET A 60 -10.15 -5.25 5.15
C MET A 60 -10.97 -4.28 4.29
N ILE A 61 -12.20 -4.66 3.93
CA ILE A 61 -13.11 -3.85 3.11
C ILE A 61 -13.44 -2.54 3.85
N ILE A 62 -13.65 -2.60 5.17
CA ILE A 62 -13.90 -1.42 6.00
C ILE A 62 -12.69 -0.49 6.00
N PHE A 63 -11.47 -0.99 6.22
CA PHE A 63 -10.26 -0.18 6.20
C PHE A 63 -10.02 0.48 4.84
N LEU A 64 -10.25 -0.26 3.74
CA LEU A 64 -10.15 0.28 2.39
C LEU A 64 -11.17 1.40 2.14
N GLY A 65 -12.41 1.21 2.61
CA GLY A 65 -13.46 2.23 2.56
C GLY A 65 -13.11 3.49 3.35
N MET A 66 -12.54 3.33 4.55
CA MET A 66 -12.09 4.46 5.38
C MET A 66 -10.95 5.27 4.73
N CYS A 67 -10.02 4.61 4.04
CA CYS A 67 -8.99 5.28 3.25
C CYS A 67 -9.60 6.15 2.14
N GLY A 68 -10.51 5.57 1.35
CA GLY A 68 -11.21 6.30 0.28
C GLY A 68 -12.00 7.50 0.80
N ALA A 69 -12.76 7.30 1.89
CA ALA A 69 -13.53 8.35 2.56
C ALA A 69 -12.65 9.53 2.98
N SER A 70 -11.48 9.24 3.55
CA SER A 70 -10.55 10.24 4.06
C SER A 70 -10.03 11.16 2.94
N ILE A 71 -9.79 10.62 1.74
CA ILE A 71 -9.37 11.39 0.57
C ILE A 71 -10.50 12.29 0.07
N ILE A 72 -11.74 11.78 -0.01
CA ILE A 72 -12.89 12.56 -0.48
C ILE A 72 -13.17 13.73 0.47
N ILE A 73 -13.12 13.51 1.78
CA ILE A 73 -13.29 14.58 2.77
C ILE A 73 -12.22 15.66 2.61
N ALA A 74 -10.96 15.26 2.37
CA ALA A 74 -9.90 16.23 2.11
C ALA A 74 -10.16 17.03 0.83
N CYS A 75 -10.72 16.40 -0.21
CA CYS A 75 -11.14 17.08 -1.45
C CYS A 75 -12.26 18.10 -1.16
N MET A 76 -13.30 17.68 -0.43
CA MET A 76 -14.42 18.54 -0.01
C MET A 76 -13.95 19.76 0.77
N TYR A 77 -13.15 19.54 1.81
CA TYR A 77 -12.58 20.61 2.61
C TYR A 77 -11.77 21.58 1.74
N ARG A 78 -11.05 21.05 0.73
CA ARG A 78 -10.25 21.89 -0.15
C ARG A 78 -11.09 22.77 -1.05
N LEU A 79 -12.13 22.22 -1.67
CA LEU A 79 -13.09 22.99 -2.45
C LEU A 79 -13.74 24.08 -1.60
N ALA A 80 -14.18 23.74 -0.39
CA ALA A 80 -14.78 24.69 0.54
C ALA A 80 -13.84 25.86 0.88
N ALA A 81 -12.54 25.57 1.05
CA ALA A 81 -11.53 26.59 1.30
C ALA A 81 -11.27 27.51 0.10
N ILE A 82 -11.39 27.01 -1.13
CA ILE A 82 -11.20 27.81 -2.36
C ILE A 82 -12.38 28.77 -2.56
N TYR A 83 -13.61 28.31 -2.31
CA TYR A 83 -14.83 29.09 -2.46
C TYR A 83 -15.21 29.94 -1.25
N ASN A 84 -14.40 29.91 -0.18
CA ASN A 84 -14.68 30.58 1.09
C ASN A 84 -15.99 30.12 1.77
N TRP A 85 -16.49 28.92 1.43
CA TRP A 85 -17.61 28.25 2.11
C TRP A 85 -17.26 27.81 3.55
N GLN A 86 -16.02 28.00 3.97
CA GLN A 86 -15.52 27.60 5.29
C GLN A 86 -16.27 28.22 6.47
N ARG A 87 -16.81 29.43 6.34
CA ARG A 87 -17.49 30.10 7.49
C ARG A 87 -18.74 29.34 7.95
N ASN A 88 -19.36 28.55 7.06
CA ASN A 88 -20.49 27.67 7.37
C ASN A 88 -20.13 26.17 7.39
N MET A 89 -19.06 25.73 6.70
CA MET A 89 -18.64 24.30 6.67
C MET A 89 -17.64 23.89 7.76
N VAL A 90 -16.85 24.81 8.33
CA VAL A 90 -15.82 24.46 9.34
C VAL A 90 -16.41 24.35 10.75
N THR A 91 -17.67 24.79 10.92
CA THR A 91 -18.49 24.60 12.13
C THR A 91 -19.30 23.28 12.10
N SER A 92 -19.06 22.38 11.13
CA SER A 92 -20.11 21.49 10.62
C SER A 92 -20.32 20.12 11.28
N LYS A 93 -21.53 19.98 11.82
CA LYS A 93 -22.23 18.70 11.91
C LYS A 93 -22.25 17.96 10.56
N ALA A 94 -22.27 18.65 9.41
CA ALA A 94 -22.32 18.02 8.08
C ALA A 94 -21.06 17.23 7.68
N VAL A 95 -19.84 17.71 7.97
CA VAL A 95 -18.61 16.93 7.74
C VAL A 95 -18.54 15.76 8.72
N THR A 96 -18.97 15.97 9.97
CA THR A 96 -19.07 14.90 10.97
C THR A 96 -20.11 13.85 10.57
N ILE A 97 -21.28 14.27 10.07
CA ILE A 97 -22.34 13.41 9.54
C ILE A 97 -21.88 12.67 8.29
N TYR A 98 -21.12 13.31 7.40
CA TYR A 98 -20.55 12.64 6.22
C TYR A 98 -19.50 11.58 6.62
N VAL A 99 -18.60 11.92 7.56
CA VAL A 99 -17.64 10.98 8.16
C VAL A 99 -18.40 9.81 8.78
N LEU A 100 -19.38 10.08 9.64
CA LEU A 100 -20.22 9.07 10.29
C LEU A 100 -21.02 8.26 9.26
N PHE A 101 -21.52 8.85 8.19
CA PHE A 101 -22.26 8.15 7.13
C PHE A 101 -21.36 7.20 6.34
N HIS A 102 -20.13 7.60 6.01
CA HIS A 102 -19.18 6.72 5.33
C HIS A 102 -18.61 5.64 6.27
N LEU A 103 -18.38 5.98 7.55
CA LEU A 103 -17.94 5.02 8.59
C LEU A 103 -19.04 4.02 8.97
N LEU A 104 -20.29 4.45 9.09
CA LEU A 104 -21.38 3.66 9.69
C LEU A 104 -22.35 3.07 8.67
N LEU A 105 -22.42 3.61 7.45
CA LEU A 105 -23.42 3.16 6.47
C LEU A 105 -22.76 2.52 5.23
N THR A 106 -21.80 3.19 4.59
CA THR A 106 -21.28 2.69 3.29
C THR A 106 -20.32 1.51 3.44
N SER A 107 -19.40 1.56 4.40
CA SER A 107 -18.45 0.46 4.64
C SER A 107 -19.08 -0.78 5.30
N PRO A 108 -20.06 -0.66 6.22
CA PRO A 108 -20.77 -1.82 6.75
C PRO A 108 -21.73 -2.44 5.74
N LEU A 109 -22.35 -1.69 4.82
CA LEU A 109 -23.21 -2.28 3.78
C LEU A 109 -22.42 -3.15 2.79
N LEU A 110 -21.21 -2.72 2.39
CA LEU A 110 -20.31 -3.54 1.59
C LEU A 110 -19.83 -4.77 2.37
N ALA A 111 -19.56 -4.63 3.68
CA ALA A 111 -19.20 -5.73 4.55
C ALA A 111 -20.37 -6.70 4.77
N ILE A 112 -21.61 -6.22 4.98
CA ILE A 112 -22.82 -7.04 5.14
C ILE A 112 -23.08 -7.85 3.86
N GLY A 113 -22.81 -7.29 2.67
CA GLY A 113 -22.78 -8.06 1.43
C GLY A 113 -21.81 -9.25 1.51
N ALA A 114 -20.58 -9.01 1.98
CA ALA A 114 -19.60 -10.08 2.21
C ALA A 114 -20.01 -11.07 3.33
N PHE A 115 -20.74 -10.61 4.35
CA PHE A 115 -21.28 -11.42 5.45
C PHE A 115 -22.40 -12.36 4.98
N VAL A 116 -23.35 -11.86 4.18
CA VAL A 116 -24.41 -12.68 3.57
C VAL A 116 -23.81 -13.70 2.61
N ILE A 117 -22.72 -13.34 1.92
CA ILE A 117 -21.98 -14.21 1.01
C ILE A 117 -21.25 -15.33 1.75
N ALA A 118 -20.55 -15.01 2.85
CA ALA A 118 -19.66 -15.96 3.52
C ALA A 118 -20.32 -16.73 4.69
N GLY A 119 -21.28 -16.11 5.38
CA GLY A 119 -21.96 -16.67 6.57
C GLY A 119 -23.17 -17.54 6.28
N VAL A 120 -23.79 -17.41 5.10
CA VAL A 120 -24.92 -18.28 4.69
C VAL A 120 -24.45 -19.65 4.20
N MET A 121 -23.16 -19.79 3.89
CA MET A 121 -22.63 -21.00 3.29
C MET A 121 -21.80 -21.80 4.29
N ASP A 122 -22.06 -23.11 4.35
CA ASP A 122 -21.20 -24.07 5.04
C ASP A 122 -19.84 -24.15 4.33
N GLN A 123 -18.88 -23.36 4.82
CA GLN A 123 -17.52 -23.28 4.27
C GLN A 123 -16.81 -24.63 4.31
N GLU A 124 -17.12 -25.49 5.28
CA GLU A 124 -16.51 -26.83 5.34
C GLU A 124 -16.98 -27.71 4.18
N SER A 125 -18.28 -27.72 3.89
CA SER A 125 -18.84 -28.44 2.75
C SER A 125 -18.29 -27.92 1.41
N ILE A 126 -18.18 -26.60 1.25
CA ILE A 126 -17.62 -25.99 0.04
C ILE A 126 -16.15 -26.35 -0.13
N GLN A 127 -15.38 -26.31 0.96
CA GLN A 127 -13.97 -26.69 0.93
C GLN A 127 -13.78 -28.16 0.54
N ARG A 128 -14.62 -29.08 1.03
CA ARG A 128 -14.57 -30.50 0.63
C ARG A 128 -14.82 -30.66 -0.87
N LEU A 129 -15.88 -30.04 -1.38
CA LEU A 129 -16.24 -30.10 -2.81
C LEU A 129 -15.12 -29.55 -3.70
N ILE A 130 -14.49 -28.46 -3.28
CA ILE A 130 -13.35 -27.86 -3.98
C ILE A 130 -12.12 -28.78 -3.97
N PHE A 131 -11.83 -29.44 -2.85
CA PHE A 131 -10.69 -30.36 -2.75
C PHE A 131 -10.88 -31.63 -3.58
N GLU A 132 -12.12 -32.09 -3.74
CA GLU A 132 -12.47 -33.18 -4.63
C GLU A 132 -12.31 -32.78 -6.11
N GLN A 133 -12.78 -31.58 -6.48
CA GLN A 133 -12.70 -31.08 -7.85
C GLN A 133 -11.29 -30.62 -8.24
N ASN A 134 -10.51 -30.11 -7.29
CA ASN A 134 -9.20 -29.51 -7.50
C ASN A 134 -8.18 -30.00 -6.44
N PRO A 135 -7.66 -31.24 -6.56
CA PRO A 135 -6.77 -31.82 -5.55
C PRO A 135 -5.47 -31.03 -5.36
N GLY A 136 -5.01 -30.28 -6.36
CA GLY A 136 -3.83 -29.41 -6.25
C GLY A 136 -4.00 -28.24 -5.27
N VAL A 137 -5.24 -27.81 -4.98
CA VAL A 137 -5.53 -26.73 -4.02
C VAL A 137 -5.50 -27.24 -2.58
N ARG A 138 -5.62 -28.56 -2.38
CA ARG A 138 -5.68 -29.19 -1.06
C ARG A 138 -4.46 -28.86 -0.20
N GLN A 139 -3.25 -28.91 -0.76
CA GLN A 139 -2.03 -28.59 -0.01
C GLN A 139 -2.02 -27.16 0.51
N VAL A 140 -2.49 -26.20 -0.30
CA VAL A 140 -2.55 -24.78 0.09
C VAL A 140 -3.66 -24.54 1.11
N GLY A 141 -4.82 -25.17 0.91
CA GLY A 141 -5.99 -25.02 1.77
C GLY A 141 -5.93 -25.79 3.09
N THR A 142 -5.03 -26.76 3.25
CA THR A 142 -4.75 -27.38 4.56
C THR A 142 -3.65 -26.65 5.33
N ALA A 143 -2.70 -26.03 4.64
CA ALA A 143 -1.62 -25.28 5.26
C ALA A 143 -2.04 -23.87 5.72
N ASN A 144 -3.08 -23.30 5.09
CA ASN A 144 -3.54 -21.95 5.37
C ASN A 144 -5.05 -21.92 5.59
N LEU A 145 -5.51 -20.87 6.28
CA LEU A 145 -6.93 -20.64 6.44
C LEU A 145 -7.49 -20.01 5.16
N CYS A 146 -8.35 -20.74 4.46
CA CYS A 146 -8.93 -20.29 3.18
C CYS A 146 -10.45 -20.21 3.24
N VAL A 147 -10.99 -19.17 2.62
CA VAL A 147 -12.43 -18.91 2.49
C VAL A 147 -12.78 -18.95 1.01
N TYR A 148 -13.85 -19.66 0.68
CA TYR A 148 -14.26 -19.90 -0.69
C TYR A 148 -15.65 -19.31 -0.96
N ALA A 149 -15.86 -18.90 -2.21
CA ALA A 149 -17.08 -18.34 -2.73
C ALA A 149 -17.44 -19.05 -4.07
N PRO A 150 -18.55 -19.80 -4.17
CA PRO A 150 -18.98 -20.42 -5.41
C PRO A 150 -19.59 -19.38 -6.36
N LEU A 151 -18.75 -18.58 -7.00
CA LEU A 151 -19.20 -17.47 -7.85
C LEU A 151 -19.89 -17.95 -9.14
N GLU A 152 -19.59 -19.16 -9.61
CA GLU A 152 -20.13 -19.69 -10.87
C GLU A 152 -21.64 -19.91 -10.83
N ASN A 153 -22.15 -20.44 -9.71
CA ASN A 153 -23.55 -20.89 -9.58
C ASN A 153 -24.42 -19.93 -8.76
N ASN A 154 -23.84 -18.93 -8.11
CA ASN A 154 -24.59 -18.07 -7.19
C ASN A 154 -24.88 -16.69 -7.81
N VAL A 155 -26.09 -16.53 -8.36
CA VAL A 155 -26.58 -15.28 -8.98
C VAL A 155 -26.53 -14.11 -7.99
N LEU A 156 -26.85 -14.34 -6.72
CA LEU A 156 -26.83 -13.30 -5.69
C LEU A 156 -25.42 -12.76 -5.47
N MET A 157 -24.41 -13.62 -5.48
CA MET A 157 -23.01 -13.19 -5.36
C MET A 157 -22.53 -12.42 -6.58
N LYS A 158 -22.89 -12.87 -7.78
CA LYS A 158 -22.62 -12.15 -9.03
C LYS A 158 -23.23 -10.75 -8.98
N LEU A 159 -24.49 -10.64 -8.56
CA LEU A 159 -25.17 -9.36 -8.40
C LEU A 159 -24.50 -8.48 -7.35
N ALA A 160 -24.12 -9.03 -6.19
CA ALA A 160 -23.48 -8.29 -5.10
C ALA A 160 -22.12 -7.69 -5.54
N VAL A 161 -21.29 -8.46 -6.23
CA VAL A 161 -20.00 -7.98 -6.75
C VAL A 161 -20.23 -6.92 -7.83
N CYS A 162 -21.19 -7.09 -8.74
CA CYS A 162 -21.55 -6.06 -9.72
C CYS A 162 -22.00 -4.75 -9.06
N VAL A 163 -22.89 -4.82 -8.07
CA VAL A 163 -23.37 -3.65 -7.33
C VAL A 163 -22.22 -2.96 -6.61
N ALA A 164 -21.34 -3.71 -5.95
CA ALA A 164 -20.16 -3.16 -5.29
C ALA A 164 -19.24 -2.43 -6.28
N MET A 165 -18.99 -3.00 -7.46
CA MET A 165 -18.19 -2.37 -8.52
C MET A 165 -18.82 -1.06 -9.02
N VAL A 166 -20.14 -1.04 -9.23
CA VAL A 166 -20.88 0.16 -9.64
C VAL A 166 -20.81 1.25 -8.57
N ILE A 167 -20.98 0.89 -7.29
CA ILE A 167 -20.86 1.84 -6.18
C ILE A 167 -19.45 2.43 -6.13
N LEU A 168 -18.40 1.60 -6.26
CA LEU A 168 -17.01 2.07 -6.29
C LEU A 168 -16.73 3.00 -7.47
N LEU A 169 -17.28 2.70 -8.65
CA LEU A 169 -17.19 3.57 -9.83
C LEU A 169 -17.85 4.93 -9.59
N ILE A 170 -19.05 4.95 -9.00
CA ILE A 170 -19.77 6.20 -8.68
C ILE A 170 -18.95 7.03 -7.69
N ILE A 171 -18.45 6.42 -6.61
CA ILE A 171 -17.62 7.10 -5.61
C ILE A 171 -16.33 7.65 -6.25
N GLY A 172 -15.67 6.86 -7.10
CA GLY A 172 -14.48 7.28 -7.85
C GLY A 172 -14.78 8.45 -8.78
N ALA A 173 -15.88 8.40 -9.54
CA ALA A 173 -16.31 9.46 -10.44
C ALA A 173 -16.61 10.77 -9.69
N ILE A 174 -17.27 10.69 -8.53
CA ILE A 174 -17.48 11.83 -7.65
C ILE A 174 -16.12 12.42 -7.24
N GLY A 175 -15.20 11.60 -6.73
CA GLY A 175 -13.86 12.04 -6.32
C GLY A 175 -13.09 12.76 -7.44
N VAL A 176 -13.06 12.17 -8.63
CA VAL A 176 -12.39 12.76 -9.81
C VAL A 176 -13.04 14.09 -10.20
N THR A 177 -14.38 14.16 -10.22
CA THR A 177 -15.12 15.38 -10.55
C THR A 177 -14.80 16.50 -9.55
N MET A 178 -14.74 16.18 -8.25
CA MET A 178 -14.37 17.14 -7.21
C MET A 178 -12.94 17.68 -7.40
N LEU A 179 -11.99 16.81 -7.75
CA LEU A 179 -10.62 17.23 -8.04
C LEU A 179 -10.55 18.11 -9.29
N ALA A 180 -11.25 17.73 -10.36
CA ALA A 180 -11.31 18.49 -11.60
C ALA A 180 -11.84 19.91 -11.35
N ILE A 181 -12.95 20.02 -10.62
CA ILE A 181 -13.49 21.31 -10.17
C ILE A 181 -12.42 22.06 -9.37
N GLY A 182 -11.76 21.42 -8.40
CA GLY A 182 -10.73 22.05 -7.57
C GLY A 182 -9.56 22.63 -8.37
N VAL A 183 -9.09 21.91 -9.38
CA VAL A 183 -8.04 22.37 -10.31
C VAL A 183 -8.51 23.58 -11.12
N ILE A 184 -9.71 23.49 -11.71
CA ILE A 184 -10.29 24.57 -12.52
C ILE A 184 -10.50 25.83 -11.68
N SER A 185 -11.13 25.70 -10.50
CA SER A 185 -11.41 26.81 -9.58
C SER A 185 -10.12 27.48 -9.10
N LEU A 186 -9.05 26.70 -8.88
CA LEU A 186 -7.76 27.26 -8.53
C LEU A 186 -7.17 28.08 -9.68
N GLY A 187 -7.28 27.60 -10.92
CA GLY A 187 -6.85 28.33 -12.12
C GLY A 187 -7.55 29.68 -12.26
N GLN A 188 -8.87 29.72 -12.08
CA GLN A 188 -9.67 30.95 -12.13
C GLN A 188 -9.26 31.98 -11.06
N ARG A 189 -8.88 31.51 -9.86
CA ARG A 189 -8.51 32.39 -8.73
C ARG A 189 -7.04 32.81 -8.73
N LYS A 190 -6.24 32.42 -9.74
CA LYS A 190 -4.82 32.76 -9.86
C LYS A 190 -4.54 34.27 -9.80
N ARG A 191 -5.45 35.10 -10.34
CA ARG A 191 -5.30 36.57 -10.36
C ARG A 191 -5.66 37.26 -9.03
N ILE A 192 -6.47 36.61 -8.20
CA ILE A 192 -7.03 37.19 -6.97
C ILE A 192 -6.24 36.74 -5.74
N MET A 193 -5.65 35.53 -5.77
CA MET A 193 -4.84 35.01 -4.68
C MET A 193 -3.40 35.53 -4.70
N SER A 194 -2.84 35.78 -3.52
CA SER A 194 -1.40 36.04 -3.39
C SER A 194 -0.57 34.86 -3.93
N ARG A 195 0.63 35.13 -4.46
CA ARG A 195 1.54 34.10 -4.99
C ARG A 195 1.83 33.00 -3.96
N LYS A 196 1.95 33.37 -2.68
CA LYS A 196 2.20 32.42 -1.57
C LYS A 196 1.01 31.49 -1.34
N SER A 197 -0.20 32.04 -1.26
CA SER A 197 -1.42 31.25 -1.08
C SER A 197 -1.68 30.37 -2.30
N PHE A 198 -1.55 30.90 -3.51
CA PHE A 198 -1.73 30.13 -4.74
C PHE A 198 -0.81 28.91 -4.80
N LYS A 199 0.51 29.07 -4.56
CA LYS A 199 1.47 27.95 -4.54
C LYS A 199 1.11 26.90 -3.49
N MET A 200 0.61 27.32 -2.33
CA MET A 200 0.13 26.39 -1.29
C MET A 200 -1.11 25.63 -1.76
N HIS A 201 -2.07 26.28 -2.40
CA HIS A 201 -3.25 25.61 -2.98
C HIS A 201 -2.90 24.62 -4.06
N GLN A 202 -2.01 25.00 -4.98
CA GLN A 202 -1.55 24.13 -6.06
C GLN A 202 -0.89 22.86 -5.54
N GLN A 203 0.06 22.99 -4.59
CA GLN A 203 0.75 21.83 -4.04
C GLN A 203 -0.18 20.87 -3.31
N LEU A 204 -1.16 21.40 -2.59
CA LEU A 204 -2.11 20.57 -1.86
C LEU A 204 -3.07 19.84 -2.81
N ILE A 205 -3.63 20.51 -3.82
CA ILE A 205 -4.48 19.84 -4.81
C ILE A 205 -3.70 18.75 -5.56
N MET A 206 -2.46 19.04 -5.96
CA MET A 206 -1.59 18.06 -6.61
C MET A 206 -1.32 16.85 -5.72
N SER A 207 -1.17 17.05 -4.40
CA SER A 207 -1.07 15.96 -3.43
C SER A 207 -2.30 15.07 -3.42
N LEU A 208 -3.50 15.65 -3.41
CA LEU A 208 -4.74 14.87 -3.41
C LEU A 208 -4.96 14.12 -4.73
N VAL A 209 -4.60 14.73 -5.87
CA VAL A 209 -4.62 14.06 -7.17
C VAL A 209 -3.75 12.81 -7.13
N LEU A 210 -2.51 12.92 -6.67
CA LEU A 210 -1.60 11.77 -6.59
C LEU A 210 -2.10 10.71 -5.59
N GLN A 211 -2.62 11.12 -4.42
CA GLN A 211 -3.20 10.21 -3.44
C GLN A 211 -4.45 9.49 -3.94
N MET A 212 -5.17 10.03 -4.92
CA MET A 212 -6.30 9.35 -5.57
C MET A 212 -5.85 8.44 -6.72
N CYS A 213 -4.86 8.89 -7.51
CA CYS A 213 -4.33 8.12 -8.62
C CYS A 213 -3.66 6.81 -8.18
N VAL A 214 -2.90 6.83 -7.08
CA VAL A 214 -2.21 5.62 -6.59
C VAL A 214 -3.18 4.45 -6.32
N PRO A 215 -4.15 4.54 -5.40
CA PRO A 215 -5.10 3.45 -5.14
C PRO A 215 -5.95 3.11 -6.38
N PHE A 216 -6.27 4.09 -7.22
CA PHE A 216 -7.01 3.83 -8.45
C PHE A 216 -6.22 2.91 -9.39
N ILE A 217 -4.94 3.22 -9.65
CA ILE A 217 -4.10 2.45 -10.56
C ILE A 217 -3.70 1.11 -9.93
N THR A 218 -3.28 1.11 -8.67
CA THR A 218 -2.66 -0.08 -8.04
C THR A 218 -3.67 -1.06 -7.46
N LEU A 219 -4.90 -0.60 -7.15
CA LEU A 219 -5.95 -1.45 -6.58
C LEU A 219 -7.16 -1.49 -7.52
N PHE A 220 -7.81 -0.35 -7.80
CA PHE A 220 -9.09 -0.38 -8.49
C PHE A 220 -9.02 -1.01 -9.89
N VAL A 221 -8.07 -0.59 -10.73
CA VAL A 221 -7.88 -1.12 -12.09
C VAL A 221 -7.64 -2.65 -12.09
N PRO A 222 -6.63 -3.19 -11.36
CA PRO A 222 -6.38 -4.62 -11.38
C PRO A 222 -7.51 -5.47 -10.78
N PHE A 223 -8.16 -5.00 -9.71
CA PHE A 223 -9.34 -5.67 -9.16
C PHE A 223 -10.50 -5.71 -10.16
N SER A 224 -10.73 -4.61 -10.89
CA SER A 224 -11.73 -4.54 -11.96
C SER A 224 -11.42 -5.53 -13.08
N MET A 225 -10.16 -5.62 -13.50
CA MET A 225 -9.71 -6.55 -14.53
C MET A 225 -9.99 -8.00 -14.13
N VAL A 226 -9.61 -8.40 -12.91
CA VAL A 226 -9.89 -9.75 -12.39
C VAL A 226 -11.39 -10.01 -12.33
N ALA A 227 -12.18 -9.06 -11.81
CA ALA A 227 -13.62 -9.20 -11.73
C ALA A 227 -14.22 -9.44 -13.12
N VAL A 228 -13.89 -8.61 -14.12
CA VAL A 228 -14.38 -8.76 -15.50
C VAL A 228 -13.97 -10.10 -16.10
N CYS A 229 -12.70 -10.52 -15.94
CA CYS A 229 -12.25 -11.82 -16.42
C CYS A 229 -13.03 -12.97 -15.78
N LEU A 230 -13.31 -12.89 -14.49
CA LEU A 230 -14.04 -13.92 -13.74
C LEU A 230 -15.52 -13.96 -14.13
N PHE A 231 -16.16 -12.79 -14.28
CA PHE A 231 -17.57 -12.67 -14.69
C PHE A 231 -17.82 -13.17 -16.11
N LEU A 232 -16.94 -12.83 -17.04
CA LEU A 232 -17.05 -13.22 -18.44
C LEU A 232 -16.40 -14.59 -18.72
N GLN A 233 -15.93 -15.29 -17.69
CA GLN A 233 -15.25 -16.59 -17.79
C GLN A 233 -14.12 -16.61 -18.83
N LEU A 234 -13.34 -15.52 -18.89
CA LEU A 234 -12.25 -15.40 -19.86
C LEU A 234 -11.07 -16.30 -19.49
N PRO A 235 -10.31 -16.82 -20.46
CA PRO A 235 -9.16 -17.69 -20.19
C PRO A 235 -8.00 -16.98 -19.48
N TYR A 236 -8.06 -15.64 -19.37
CA TYR A 236 -6.99 -14.80 -18.82
C TYR A 236 -7.08 -14.56 -17.29
N VAL A 237 -8.04 -15.18 -16.58
CA VAL A 237 -8.24 -14.98 -15.12
C VAL A 237 -6.96 -15.22 -14.31
N LYS A 238 -6.16 -16.23 -14.66
CA LYS A 238 -4.91 -16.54 -13.96
C LYS A 238 -3.86 -15.43 -14.13
N ASN A 239 -3.69 -14.93 -15.36
CA ASN A 239 -2.72 -13.88 -15.64
C ASN A 239 -3.16 -12.55 -15.01
N SER A 240 -4.45 -12.22 -15.07
CA SER A 240 -4.99 -11.01 -14.44
C SER A 240 -4.85 -11.04 -12.92
N ALA A 241 -5.00 -12.21 -12.29
CA ALA A 241 -4.77 -12.42 -10.85
C ALA A 241 -3.33 -12.12 -10.42
N GLN A 242 -2.35 -12.58 -11.19
CA GLN A 242 -0.93 -12.36 -10.92
C GLN A 242 -0.59 -10.86 -11.03
N ILE A 243 -1.06 -10.20 -12.09
CA ILE A 243 -0.91 -8.76 -12.26
C ILE A 243 -1.54 -8.01 -11.08
N MET A 244 -2.75 -8.40 -10.68
CA MET A 244 -3.44 -7.79 -9.54
C MET A 244 -2.63 -7.91 -8.26
N SER A 245 -2.07 -9.08 -7.99
CA SER A 245 -1.26 -9.31 -6.79
C SER A 245 -0.02 -8.42 -6.79
N CYS A 246 0.71 -8.35 -7.91
CA CYS A 246 1.89 -7.48 -8.04
C CYS A 246 1.54 -5.99 -7.86
N MET A 247 0.45 -5.52 -8.48
CA MET A 247 0.00 -4.13 -8.36
C MET A 247 -0.47 -3.80 -6.95
N ALA A 248 -1.19 -4.72 -6.30
CA ALA A 248 -1.65 -4.55 -4.93
C ALA A 248 -0.48 -4.46 -3.94
N CYS A 249 0.53 -5.32 -4.06
CA CYS A 249 1.77 -5.20 -3.27
C CYS A 249 2.50 -3.88 -3.53
N SER A 250 2.34 -3.32 -4.73
CA SER A 250 2.97 -2.05 -5.09
C SER A 250 2.29 -0.81 -4.51
N HIS A 251 1.04 -0.95 -4.09
CA HIS A 251 0.23 0.13 -3.54
C HIS A 251 0.92 0.84 -2.38
N SER A 252 1.35 0.09 -1.36
CA SER A 252 1.84 0.65 -0.10
C SER A 252 3.12 1.46 -0.29
N TYR A 253 4.10 0.95 -1.06
CA TYR A 253 5.33 1.71 -1.28
C TYR A 253 5.13 2.91 -2.22
N LEU A 254 4.27 2.81 -3.24
CA LEU A 254 3.93 3.95 -4.11
C LEU A 254 3.20 5.04 -3.32
N ASN A 255 2.28 4.65 -2.43
CA ASN A 255 1.60 5.56 -1.54
C ASN A 255 2.59 6.27 -0.62
N ALA A 256 3.54 5.54 -0.01
CA ALA A 256 4.59 6.13 0.82
C ALA A 256 5.46 7.14 0.03
N ILE A 257 5.86 6.82 -1.20
CA ILE A 257 6.62 7.73 -2.08
C ILE A 257 5.82 9.01 -2.34
N VAL A 258 4.55 8.89 -2.72
CA VAL A 258 3.66 10.04 -2.96
C VAL A 258 3.53 10.89 -1.70
N MET A 259 3.35 10.27 -0.53
CA MET A 259 3.25 10.98 0.74
C MET A 259 4.51 11.79 1.05
N ILE A 260 5.69 11.21 0.85
CA ILE A 260 6.98 11.89 1.03
C ILE A 260 7.13 13.04 0.03
N ILE A 261 6.87 12.79 -1.27
CA ILE A 261 7.02 13.78 -2.33
C ILE A 261 6.03 14.92 -2.18
N CYS A 262 4.82 14.70 -1.67
CA CYS A 262 3.79 15.73 -1.63
C CYS A 262 3.83 16.57 -0.34
N THR A 263 4.31 15.99 0.77
CA THR A 263 4.21 16.61 2.08
C THR A 263 5.52 17.32 2.47
N ARG A 264 5.52 18.67 2.45
CA ARG A 264 6.68 19.54 2.76
C ARG A 264 7.53 19.09 3.96
N PRO A 265 6.98 18.90 5.18
CA PRO A 265 7.80 18.53 6.33
C PRO A 265 8.53 17.19 6.15
N TYR A 266 7.97 16.22 5.43
CA TYR A 266 8.66 14.96 5.15
C TYR A 266 9.82 15.16 4.18
N ARG A 267 9.64 15.95 3.11
CA ARG A 267 10.73 16.31 2.20
C ARG A 267 11.87 17.01 2.93
N ASP A 268 11.55 17.95 3.82
CA ASP A 268 12.55 18.74 4.53
C ASP A 268 13.38 17.85 5.49
N VAL A 269 12.74 16.90 6.16
CA VAL A 269 13.42 15.91 7.00
C VAL A 269 14.27 14.97 6.14
N LEU A 270 13.72 14.42 5.06
CA LEU A 270 14.44 13.52 4.16
C LEU A 270 15.67 14.20 3.55
N LEU A 271 15.55 15.44 3.08
CA LEU A 271 16.67 16.21 2.53
C LEU A 271 17.75 16.49 3.58
N LYS A 272 17.38 16.75 4.84
CA LYS A 272 18.36 16.87 5.94
C LYS A 272 19.11 15.55 6.17
N TRP A 273 18.41 14.43 6.13
CA TRP A 273 18.99 13.11 6.32
C TRP A 273 19.93 12.73 5.17
N VAL A 274 19.51 12.97 3.92
CA VAL A 274 20.34 12.74 2.73
C VAL A 274 21.58 13.63 2.76
N LYS A 275 21.46 14.91 3.10
CA LYS A 275 22.63 15.80 3.25
C LYS A 275 23.60 15.28 4.31
N LYS A 276 23.09 14.87 5.48
CA LYS A 276 23.90 14.31 6.55
C LYS A 276 24.58 12.99 6.15
N ALA A 277 23.88 12.10 5.44
CA ALA A 277 24.43 10.85 4.94
C ALA A 277 25.54 11.11 3.90
N THR A 278 25.29 12.04 2.97
CA THR A 278 26.28 12.45 1.96
C THR A 278 27.52 13.07 2.63
N GLU A 279 27.35 13.95 3.62
CA GLU A 279 28.45 14.50 4.42
C GLU A 279 29.26 13.43 5.15
N LEU A 280 28.60 12.40 5.70
CA LEU A 280 29.27 11.26 6.34
C LEU A 280 30.07 10.41 5.34
N VAL A 281 29.50 10.13 4.15
CA VAL A 281 30.19 9.40 3.08
C VAL A 281 31.41 10.20 2.59
N PHE A 282 31.27 11.51 2.39
CA PHE A 282 32.39 12.37 2.01
C PHE A 282 33.45 12.50 3.11
N ARG A 283 33.07 12.52 4.41
CA ARG A 283 34.02 12.46 5.52
C ARG A 283 34.78 11.14 5.57
N CYS A 284 34.10 9.99 5.43
CA CYS A 284 34.78 8.68 5.37
C CYS A 284 35.76 8.59 4.21
N LYS A 285 35.40 9.15 3.03
CA LYS A 285 36.29 9.18 1.87
C LYS A 285 37.50 10.11 2.04
N LYS A 286 37.42 11.13 2.91
CA LYS A 286 38.52 12.07 3.21
C LYS A 286 39.46 11.56 4.31
N VAL A 287 39.08 10.54 5.09
CA VAL A 287 39.89 9.96 6.17
C VAL A 287 40.81 8.82 5.67
N GLN A 288 40.71 8.39 4.40
CA GLN A 288 41.65 7.43 3.79
C GLN A 288 42.31 7.96 2.50
N PRO A 289 43.36 8.80 2.62
CA PRO A 289 44.48 8.59 1.68
C PRO A 289 45.87 8.36 2.29
N ASP A 290 46.24 8.84 3.49
CA ASP A 290 47.68 9.08 3.74
C ASP A 290 48.34 8.46 4.99
N LYS A 291 47.76 7.46 5.68
CA LYS A 291 48.42 6.88 6.87
C LYS A 291 48.30 5.37 7.02
N VAL A 292 48.69 4.57 6.02
CA VAL A 292 48.91 3.11 6.22
C VAL A 292 50.16 2.54 5.51
N LYS A 293 50.97 3.32 4.79
CA LYS A 293 52.16 2.76 4.11
C LYS A 293 53.43 3.60 4.26
N THR A 294 53.95 3.74 5.48
CA THR A 294 55.38 4.10 5.67
C THR A 294 55.95 3.92 7.09
N ALA A 295 55.29 3.19 7.99
CA ALA A 295 55.78 3.04 9.38
C ALA A 295 56.26 1.63 9.77
N GLU A 296 56.06 0.60 8.93
CA GLU A 296 56.39 -0.80 9.28
C GLU A 296 57.62 -1.39 8.58
N VAL A 297 58.30 -0.66 7.70
CA VAL A 297 59.44 -1.22 6.93
C VAL A 297 60.81 -0.92 7.57
N ASN A 298 60.93 0.10 8.42
CA ASN A 298 62.24 0.53 8.94
C ASN A 298 62.61 0.00 10.34
N THR A 299 61.70 -0.70 11.03
CA THR A 299 61.97 -1.25 12.38
C THR A 299 62.36 -2.74 12.37
N ILE A 300 62.24 -3.41 11.22
CA ILE A 300 62.54 -4.84 11.09
C ILE A 300 63.95 -5.08 10.49
N PHE A 301 64.57 -4.06 9.90
CA PHE A 301 65.84 -4.21 9.17
C PHE A 301 67.11 -3.98 10.01
N SER A 302 67.01 -3.54 11.27
CA SER A 302 68.18 -3.29 12.15
C SER A 302 68.45 -4.38 13.20
N SER A 303 67.61 -5.44 13.28
CA SER A 303 67.73 -6.47 14.33
C SER A 303 68.11 -7.87 13.83
N ARG A 304 68.52 -8.03 12.56
CA ARG A 304 68.93 -9.33 11.99
C ARG A 304 70.33 -9.32 11.36
N LEU A 305 71.31 -8.85 12.12
CA LEU A 305 72.74 -8.97 11.80
C LEU A 305 73.46 -9.63 12.98
N SER A 306 73.31 -10.95 13.09
CA SER A 306 74.26 -11.83 13.79
C SER A 306 73.98 -13.30 13.45
N VAL A 307 74.91 -13.94 12.70
CA VAL A 307 75.44 -15.32 12.90
C VAL A 307 74.41 -16.48 12.79
N ASP A 308 74.49 -17.55 12.00
CA ASP A 308 75.44 -18.18 11.07
C ASP A 308 74.68 -19.28 10.25
N PRO A 309 75.28 -19.94 9.24
CA PRO A 309 74.58 -20.59 8.11
C PRO A 309 74.61 -22.13 8.13
N ILE A 310 73.50 -22.84 7.82
CA ILE A 310 73.56 -24.26 7.38
C ILE A 310 72.47 -24.58 6.32
N ILE A 311 72.93 -24.67 5.07
CA ILE A 311 72.75 -25.72 4.05
C ILE A 311 71.33 -26.25 3.70
N ALA A 312 70.94 -25.91 2.47
CA ALA A 312 70.34 -26.71 1.39
C ALA A 312 69.11 -27.63 1.65
N SER A 313 67.98 -27.32 1.01
CA SER A 313 67.54 -27.89 -0.28
C SER A 313 66.04 -27.65 -0.51
N SER A 314 65.75 -27.03 -1.64
CA SER A 314 64.42 -26.87 -2.26
C SER A 314 63.99 -28.17 -2.98
N PRO A 315 62.83 -28.27 -3.69
CA PRO A 315 61.72 -27.30 -3.85
C PRO A 315 60.28 -27.89 -3.85
N LEU A 316 59.29 -26.99 -3.69
CA LEU A 316 58.02 -26.85 -4.46
C LEU A 316 57.10 -28.06 -4.68
N ARG A 317 55.82 -27.94 -4.27
CA ARG A 317 54.67 -27.85 -5.21
C ARG A 317 53.32 -27.53 -4.55
N LYS A 318 52.71 -26.44 -5.06
CA LYS A 318 51.30 -26.22 -5.52
C LYS A 318 50.16 -26.80 -4.65
N VAL A 319 49.30 -25.98 -4.04
CA VAL A 319 48.23 -25.13 -4.62
C VAL A 319 47.19 -25.92 -5.42
N SER A 320 45.96 -25.98 -4.90
CA SER A 320 44.65 -25.93 -5.59
C SER A 320 43.57 -25.89 -4.47
N CYS A 321 42.93 -24.77 -4.11
CA CYS A 321 41.83 -24.08 -4.81
C CYS A 321 40.80 -25.03 -5.43
N LEU A 322 39.60 -25.11 -4.84
CA LEU A 322 38.35 -24.64 -5.45
C LEU A 322 37.12 -24.93 -4.57
N LEU A 323 36.29 -23.88 -4.47
CA LEU A 323 34.84 -23.82 -4.19
C LEU A 323 34.32 -24.17 -2.79
#